data_AF-A0A3C0NSR7-F1
#
_entry.id   AF-A0A3C0NSR7-F1
#
_cell.length_a   1.000
_cell.length_b   1.000
_cell.length_c   1.000
_cell.angle_alpha   90.00
_cell.angle_beta   90.00
_cell.angle_gamma   90.00
#
_symmetry.space_group_name_H-M   'P 1'
#
loop_
_entity.id
_entity.type
_entity.pdbx_description
1 polymer ?
#
loop_
_entity_poly.entity_id
_entity_poly.type
_entity_poly.pdbx_seq_one_letter_code
_entity_poly.pdbx_strand_id
1 'polypeptide(L)'
;VTATNQINVKAGANVDTGAATKTPVKTEITTSGDGALLALSSKSDFAYNRTGGSASSATGALIVEANSQLKAGNSVVLDATKQASLNSNITLENGGSATFGANSILIGNAPLNTAGLNLNAAALTALGQLKSLTLNSYNNIDTFGAVQFGNNKLDLTMNAAGIAGHLAKGETLASIGASPVSSVITAKNFTFK
;
A
#
# COMPACT_ATOMS: atom_id res chain seq x y z
N VAL A 1 15.21 1.74 -5.89
CA VAL A 1 15.48 0.75 -6.95
C VAL A 1 14.29 0.73 -7.90
N THR A 2 14.52 0.77 -9.20
CA THR A 2 13.47 0.66 -10.23
C THR A 2 13.83 -0.47 -11.20
N ALA A 3 12.81 -1.14 -11.75
CA ALA A 3 13.00 -2.16 -12.78
C ALA A 3 11.78 -2.21 -13.72
N THR A 4 12.01 -2.39 -15.01
CA THR A 4 10.92 -2.56 -15.98
C THR A 4 10.22 -3.91 -15.80
N ASN A 5 11.00 -4.99 -15.57
CA ASN A 5 10.43 -6.33 -15.47
C ASN A 5 10.02 -6.68 -14.03
N GLN A 6 11.00 -6.75 -13.12
CA GLN A 6 10.74 -7.20 -11.75
C GLN A 6 11.77 -6.66 -10.75
N ILE A 7 11.30 -6.31 -9.56
CA ILE A 7 12.09 -6.20 -8.33
C ILE A 7 11.75 -7.40 -7.46
N ASN A 8 12.76 -8.14 -7.02
CA ASN A 8 12.61 -9.22 -6.06
C ASN A 8 13.44 -8.93 -4.80
N VAL A 9 12.74 -8.74 -3.68
CA VAL A 9 13.35 -8.71 -2.35
C VAL A 9 13.31 -10.13 -1.80
N LYS A 10 14.49 -10.75 -1.75
CA LYS A 10 14.64 -12.16 -1.38
C LYS A 10 14.28 -12.46 0.06
N ALA A 11 13.89 -13.70 0.31
CA ALA A 11 13.59 -14.18 1.66
C ALA A 11 14.77 -13.93 2.61
N GLY A 12 14.48 -13.42 3.81
CA GLY A 12 15.49 -13.06 4.80
C GLY A 12 16.27 -11.77 4.51
N ALA A 13 15.99 -11.05 3.41
CA ALA A 13 16.61 -9.76 3.15
C ALA A 13 16.23 -8.76 4.26
N ASN A 14 17.23 -8.04 4.78
CA ASN A 14 17.03 -7.00 5.79
C ASN A 14 17.45 -5.65 5.22
N VAL A 15 16.46 -4.77 5.00
CA VAL A 15 16.67 -3.39 4.56
C VAL A 15 16.19 -2.48 5.69
N ASP A 16 17.12 -1.91 6.43
CA ASP A 16 16.84 -0.90 7.46
C ASP A 16 17.50 0.42 7.06
N THR A 17 16.69 1.44 6.81
CA THR A 17 17.21 2.78 6.48
C THR A 17 17.67 3.57 7.71
N GLY A 18 17.42 3.08 8.92
CA GLY A 18 17.68 3.76 10.19
C GLY A 18 16.48 4.57 10.67
N ALA A 19 16.68 5.25 11.81
CA ALA A 19 15.64 6.03 12.47
C ALA A 19 15.21 7.26 11.66
N ALA A 20 13.96 7.71 11.86
CA ALA A 20 13.44 8.90 11.20
C ALA A 20 14.27 10.16 11.51
N THR A 21 14.65 10.89 10.47
CA THR A 21 15.17 12.24 10.63
C THR A 21 14.02 13.18 11.00
N LYS A 22 14.24 14.08 11.97
CA LYS A 22 13.22 15.03 12.45
C LYS A 22 12.74 16.00 11.37
N THR A 23 13.62 16.36 10.44
CA THR A 23 13.36 17.27 9.32
C THR A 23 13.69 16.57 8.01
N PRO A 24 12.83 15.64 7.56
CA PRO A 24 13.08 14.93 6.31
C PRO A 24 13.02 15.88 5.12
N VAL A 25 13.92 15.68 4.17
CA VAL A 25 13.94 16.44 2.91
C VAL A 25 12.79 15.96 2.04
N LYS A 26 11.96 16.87 1.52
CA LYS A 26 10.96 16.49 0.51
C LYS A 26 11.69 16.06 -0.76
N THR A 27 11.41 14.86 -1.24
CA THR A 27 12.05 14.30 -2.43
C THR A 27 10.99 13.81 -3.39
N GLU A 28 10.97 14.37 -4.60
CA GLU A 28 10.08 13.89 -5.65
C GLU A 28 10.71 12.69 -6.36
N ILE A 29 9.92 11.63 -6.55
CA ILE A 29 10.27 10.50 -7.38
C ILE A 29 9.25 10.44 -8.51
N THR A 30 9.73 10.57 -9.74
CA THR A 30 8.91 10.42 -10.94
C THR A 30 9.39 9.22 -11.75
N THR A 31 8.47 8.34 -12.13
CA THR A 31 8.72 7.24 -13.06
C THR A 31 7.74 7.32 -14.23
N SER A 32 8.04 6.63 -15.32
CA SER A 32 7.19 6.59 -16.51
C SER A 32 7.09 5.17 -17.07
N GLY A 33 5.94 4.87 -17.69
CA GLY A 33 5.65 3.57 -18.28
C GLY A 33 5.50 2.46 -17.26
N ASP A 34 5.39 1.23 -17.74
CA ASP A 34 5.22 0.05 -16.90
C ASP A 34 6.51 -0.34 -16.17
N GLY A 35 6.38 -0.81 -14.93
CA GLY A 35 7.52 -1.20 -14.12
C GLY A 35 7.21 -1.35 -12.63
N ALA A 36 8.28 -1.56 -11.87
CA ALA A 36 8.27 -1.65 -10.43
C ALA A 36 9.24 -0.64 -9.81
N LEU A 37 8.88 -0.11 -8.64
CA LEU A 37 9.70 0.77 -7.81
C LEU A 37 9.66 0.30 -6.36
N LEU A 38 10.84 0.27 -5.75
CA LEU A 38 11.04 0.11 -4.30
C LEU A 38 11.91 1.26 -3.82
N ALA A 39 11.35 2.15 -3.01
CA ALA A 39 12.10 3.23 -2.36
C ALA A 39 11.79 3.25 -0.86
N LEU A 40 12.84 3.31 -0.05
CA LEU A 40 12.75 3.47 1.40
C LEU A 40 13.72 4.58 1.81
N SER A 41 13.35 5.38 2.81
CA SER A 41 14.25 6.40 3.36
C SER A 41 13.97 6.73 4.81
N SER A 42 15.05 7.05 5.52
CA SER A 42 15.09 7.65 6.86
C SER A 42 15.44 9.14 6.84
N LYS A 43 15.62 9.71 5.64
CA LYS A 43 16.05 11.11 5.45
C LYS A 43 15.13 11.90 4.53
N SER A 44 14.32 11.21 3.73
CA SER A 44 13.44 11.81 2.74
C SER A 44 11.98 11.52 3.03
N ASP A 45 11.15 12.49 2.70
CA ASP A 45 9.70 12.34 2.58
C ASP A 45 9.36 12.28 1.09
N PHE A 46 8.99 11.10 0.59
CA PHE A 46 8.79 10.91 -0.84
C PHE A 46 7.42 11.41 -1.29
N ALA A 47 7.43 12.26 -2.31
CA ALA A 47 6.28 12.50 -3.17
C ALA A 47 6.46 11.68 -4.44
N TYR A 48 5.57 10.71 -4.69
CA TYR A 48 5.71 9.77 -5.80
C TYR A 48 4.66 9.98 -6.88
N ASN A 49 5.08 9.93 -8.14
CA ASN A 49 4.19 9.89 -9.30
C ASN A 49 4.73 8.95 -10.38
N ARG A 50 3.85 8.13 -10.96
CA ARG A 50 4.13 7.39 -12.20
C ARG A 50 3.20 7.87 -13.30
N THR A 51 3.75 8.22 -14.45
CA THR A 51 2.97 8.52 -15.65
C THR A 51 2.96 7.32 -16.61
N GLY A 52 1.83 7.08 -17.27
CA GLY A 52 1.73 6.04 -18.32
C GLY A 52 1.83 4.59 -17.84
N GLY A 53 1.55 4.31 -16.56
CA GLY A 53 1.34 2.93 -16.09
C GLY A 53 -0.05 2.41 -16.52
N SER A 54 -0.14 1.13 -16.86
CA SER A 54 -1.39 0.53 -17.39
C SER A 54 -2.02 -0.51 -16.47
N ALA A 55 -3.37 -0.54 -16.44
CA ALA A 55 -4.17 -1.60 -15.83
C ALA A 55 -3.92 -2.98 -16.46
N SER A 56 -3.46 -3.02 -17.71
CA SER A 56 -3.20 -4.25 -18.46
C SER A 56 -1.70 -4.55 -18.61
N SER A 57 -0.87 -4.03 -17.70
CA SER A 57 0.58 -4.15 -17.80
C SER A 57 1.06 -5.61 -17.80
N ALA A 58 1.94 -5.95 -18.74
CA ALA A 58 2.57 -7.27 -18.84
C ALA A 58 3.86 -7.40 -18.00
N THR A 59 4.39 -6.29 -17.48
CA THR A 59 5.66 -6.19 -16.74
C THR A 59 5.52 -5.35 -15.48
N GLY A 60 6.56 -5.24 -14.66
CA GLY A 60 6.52 -4.46 -13.43
C GLY A 60 5.95 -5.25 -12.26
N ALA A 61 6.70 -6.25 -11.83
CA ALA A 61 6.41 -7.01 -10.62
C ALA A 61 7.29 -6.54 -9.45
N LEU A 62 6.70 -6.32 -8.28
CA LEU A 62 7.41 -6.18 -7.02
C LEU A 62 7.04 -7.38 -6.13
N ILE A 63 8.02 -8.24 -5.90
CA ILE A 63 7.87 -9.41 -5.03
C ILE A 63 8.74 -9.22 -3.80
N VAL A 64 8.10 -9.15 -2.64
CA VAL A 64 8.76 -9.15 -1.34
C VAL A 64 8.50 -10.50 -0.70
N GLU A 65 9.51 -11.37 -0.78
CA GLU A 65 9.44 -12.75 -0.30
C GLU A 65 9.38 -12.79 1.24
N ALA A 66 8.92 -13.93 1.77
CA ALA A 66 8.68 -14.12 3.20
C ALA A 66 9.95 -13.96 4.05
N ASN A 67 9.75 -13.59 5.32
CA ASN A 67 10.82 -13.38 6.30
C ASN A 67 11.83 -12.26 5.94
N SER A 68 11.59 -11.47 4.89
CA SER A 68 12.31 -10.23 4.72
C SER A 68 11.90 -9.20 5.78
N GLN A 69 12.68 -8.15 5.95
CA GLN A 69 12.40 -7.02 6.83
C GLN A 69 12.67 -5.74 6.06
N LEU A 70 11.62 -4.94 5.86
CA LEU A 70 11.71 -3.65 5.19
C LEU A 70 11.36 -2.56 6.21
N LYS A 71 12.35 -1.81 6.65
CA LYS A 71 12.19 -0.76 7.65
C LYS A 71 12.62 0.59 7.12
N ALA A 72 11.67 1.52 7.14
CA ALA A 72 11.88 2.92 6.76
C ALA A 72 11.71 3.84 7.98
N GLY A 73 12.57 4.85 8.10
CA GLY A 73 12.40 5.88 9.12
C GLY A 73 11.30 6.87 8.76
N ASN A 74 11.33 7.47 7.56
CA ASN A 74 10.43 8.55 7.17
C ASN A 74 9.47 8.19 6.04
N SER A 75 9.91 7.43 5.03
CA SER A 75 9.08 7.20 3.85
C SER A 75 9.34 5.88 3.15
N VAL A 76 8.26 5.29 2.65
CA VAL A 76 8.26 4.09 1.82
C VAL A 76 7.40 4.31 0.58
N VAL A 77 7.93 3.93 -0.58
CA VAL A 77 7.18 3.83 -1.85
C VAL A 77 7.39 2.43 -2.39
N LEU A 78 6.29 1.69 -2.53
CA LEU A 78 6.24 0.43 -3.23
C LEU A 78 5.28 0.62 -4.38
N ASP A 79 5.70 0.33 -5.59
CA ASP A 79 4.84 0.45 -6.75
C ASP A 79 5.14 -0.64 -7.77
N ALA A 80 4.11 -1.23 -8.36
CA ALA A 80 4.23 -2.24 -9.39
C ALA A 80 3.00 -2.25 -10.31
N THR A 81 3.21 -2.09 -11.61
CA THR A 81 2.11 -1.97 -12.59
C THR A 81 1.39 -3.29 -12.86
N LYS A 82 2.07 -4.44 -12.75
CA LYS A 82 1.48 -5.77 -12.96
C LYS A 82 1.13 -6.48 -11.67
N GLN A 83 2.09 -6.62 -10.76
CA GLN A 83 1.92 -7.44 -9.57
C GLN A 83 2.73 -6.89 -8.40
N ALA A 84 2.06 -6.63 -7.28
CA ALA A 84 2.70 -6.36 -6.00
C ALA A 84 2.34 -7.49 -5.02
N SER A 85 3.35 -8.15 -4.45
CA SER A 85 3.18 -9.20 -3.45
C SER A 85 4.07 -8.91 -2.24
N LEU A 86 3.44 -8.80 -1.06
CA LEU A 86 4.10 -8.50 0.21
C LEU A 86 3.85 -9.64 1.20
N ASN A 87 4.77 -10.60 1.26
CA ASN A 87 4.69 -11.72 2.21
C ASN A 87 5.52 -11.45 3.47
N SER A 88 5.71 -10.19 3.83
CA SER A 88 6.74 -9.71 4.74
C SER A 88 6.25 -8.53 5.58
N ASN A 89 7.00 -8.21 6.62
CA ASN A 89 6.73 -7.06 7.46
C ASN A 89 7.38 -5.81 6.87
N ILE A 90 6.56 -4.79 6.65
CA ILE A 90 7.01 -3.44 6.36
C ILE A 90 6.71 -2.60 7.58
N THR A 91 7.76 -2.05 8.16
CA THR A 91 7.64 -1.18 9.34
C THR A 91 8.04 0.24 8.96
N LEU A 92 7.21 1.19 9.36
CA LEU A 92 7.49 2.61 9.24
C LEU A 92 7.39 3.25 10.63
N GLU A 93 8.28 4.18 10.95
CA GLU A 93 8.14 4.92 12.21
C GLU A 93 6.90 5.84 12.17
N ASN A 94 6.35 6.12 13.35
CA ASN A 94 5.18 6.98 13.50
C ASN A 94 5.44 8.37 12.88
N GLY A 95 4.46 8.88 12.13
CA GLY A 95 4.57 10.12 11.38
C GLY A 95 5.27 9.97 10.02
N GLY A 96 5.60 8.75 9.59
CA GLY A 96 6.10 8.50 8.23
C GLY A 96 5.01 8.56 7.15
N SER A 97 5.45 8.56 5.89
CA SER A 97 4.61 8.54 4.68
C SER A 97 4.73 7.22 3.93
N ALA A 98 3.62 6.62 3.54
CA ALA A 98 3.61 5.42 2.69
C ALA A 98 2.90 5.69 1.36
N THR A 99 3.47 5.23 0.26
CA THR A 99 2.78 5.14 -1.03
C THR A 99 2.81 3.70 -1.53
N PHE A 100 1.64 3.14 -1.80
CA PHE A 100 1.48 1.81 -2.35
C PHE A 100 0.79 1.87 -3.71
N GLY A 101 1.53 1.49 -4.74
CA GLY A 101 1.04 1.33 -6.09
C GLY A 101 0.95 -0.14 -6.49
N ALA A 102 -0.19 -0.55 -7.03
CA ALA A 102 -0.41 -1.91 -7.48
C ALA A 102 -1.47 -1.94 -8.58
N ASN A 103 -1.50 -3.02 -9.37
CA ASN A 103 -2.54 -3.21 -10.37
C ASN A 103 -3.94 -3.12 -9.72
N SER A 104 -4.21 -3.96 -8.72
CA SER A 104 -5.36 -3.83 -7.80
C SER A 104 -4.86 -3.78 -6.36
N ILE A 105 -5.58 -3.07 -5.49
CA ILE A 105 -5.28 -3.00 -4.05
C ILE A 105 -6.46 -3.60 -3.29
N LEU A 106 -6.18 -4.53 -2.39
CA LEU A 106 -7.16 -5.23 -1.58
C LEU A 106 -6.99 -4.77 -0.13
N ILE A 107 -8.06 -4.30 0.51
CA ILE A 107 -8.02 -3.82 1.89
C ILE A 107 -8.91 -4.72 2.74
N GLY A 108 -8.39 -5.21 3.87
CA GLY A 108 -9.15 -6.07 4.78
C GLY A 108 -8.90 -7.57 4.57
N ASN A 109 -9.93 -8.38 4.79
CA ASN A 109 -9.81 -9.85 4.81
C ASN A 109 -10.20 -10.48 3.47
N ALA A 110 -9.40 -10.18 2.44
CA ALA A 110 -9.58 -10.73 1.10
C ALA A 110 -9.44 -12.27 1.08
N PRO A 111 -10.23 -12.99 0.25
CA PRO A 111 -10.03 -14.41 0.02
C PRO A 111 -8.59 -14.75 -0.41
N LEU A 112 -8.18 -15.99 -0.15
CA LEU A 112 -6.89 -16.48 -0.60
C LEU A 112 -6.85 -16.45 -2.13
N ASN A 113 -5.70 -16.07 -2.70
CA ASN A 113 -5.47 -15.96 -4.14
C ASN A 113 -6.26 -14.84 -4.85
N THR A 114 -6.95 -13.95 -4.14
CA THR A 114 -7.43 -12.71 -4.75
C THR A 114 -6.23 -11.93 -5.28
N ALA A 115 -6.25 -11.61 -6.57
CA ALA A 115 -5.15 -10.91 -7.22
C ALA A 115 -5.12 -9.44 -6.79
N GLY A 116 -3.96 -9.00 -6.31
CA GLY A 116 -3.75 -7.62 -5.90
C GLY A 116 -2.82 -7.49 -4.69
N LEU A 117 -2.48 -6.26 -4.35
CA LEU A 117 -1.72 -5.95 -3.15
C LEU A 117 -2.64 -6.06 -1.93
N ASN A 118 -2.40 -7.05 -1.08
CA ASN A 118 -3.22 -7.25 0.13
C ASN A 118 -2.71 -6.40 1.31
N LEU A 119 -3.49 -5.38 1.66
CA LEU A 119 -3.34 -4.53 2.83
C LEU A 119 -4.35 -4.96 3.90
N ASN A 120 -4.07 -6.08 4.56
CA ASN A 120 -4.88 -6.58 5.66
C ASN A 120 -4.66 -5.77 6.95
N ALA A 121 -5.45 -6.06 8.00
CA ALA A 121 -5.36 -5.36 9.28
C ALA A 121 -3.95 -5.43 9.91
N ALA A 122 -3.24 -6.55 9.76
CA ALA A 122 -1.87 -6.69 10.28
C ALA A 122 -0.89 -5.79 9.52
N ALA A 123 -0.99 -5.73 8.19
CA ALA A 123 -0.18 -4.85 7.35
C ALA A 123 -0.45 -3.38 7.67
N LEU A 124 -1.72 -2.97 7.78
CA LEU A 124 -2.10 -1.60 8.13
C LEU A 124 -1.64 -1.21 9.54
N THR A 125 -1.70 -2.14 10.50
CA THR A 125 -1.19 -1.93 11.87
C THR A 125 0.34 -1.81 11.90
N ALA A 126 1.06 -2.60 11.10
CA ALA A 126 2.51 -2.56 11.02
C ALA A 126 3.07 -1.23 10.48
N LEU A 127 2.25 -0.48 9.73
CA LEU A 127 2.58 0.87 9.26
C LEU A 127 2.47 1.95 10.35
N GLY A 128 1.95 1.60 11.52
CA GLY A 128 1.87 2.51 12.67
C GLY A 128 0.98 3.73 12.44
N GLN A 129 1.33 4.83 13.11
CA GLN A 129 0.59 6.09 13.04
C GLN A 129 1.12 6.95 11.87
N LEU A 130 0.76 6.58 10.65
CA LEU A 130 1.16 7.32 9.44
C LEU A 130 0.66 8.77 9.47
N LYS A 131 1.47 9.71 8.95
CA LYS A 131 1.00 11.05 8.59
C LYS A 131 0.34 11.08 7.22
N SER A 132 0.78 10.23 6.30
CA SER A 132 0.28 10.19 4.92
C SER A 132 0.26 8.76 4.39
N LEU A 133 -0.82 8.41 3.71
CA LEU A 133 -0.97 7.16 2.97
C LEU A 133 -1.55 7.47 1.59
N THR A 134 -0.83 7.08 0.55
CA THR A 134 -1.31 7.15 -0.84
C THR A 134 -1.46 5.75 -1.39
N LEU A 135 -2.67 5.42 -1.85
CA LEU A 135 -2.98 4.16 -2.54
C LEU A 135 -3.19 4.47 -4.03
N ASN A 136 -2.31 3.96 -4.88
CA ASN A 136 -2.35 4.13 -6.33
C ASN A 136 -2.73 2.80 -6.99
N SER A 137 -4.02 2.58 -7.23
CA SER A 137 -4.44 1.45 -8.04
C SER A 137 -4.47 1.81 -9.52
N TYR A 138 -3.87 0.96 -10.36
CA TYR A 138 -4.04 1.06 -11.81
C TYR A 138 -5.40 0.51 -12.28
N ASN A 139 -6.16 -0.12 -11.37
CA ASN A 139 -7.49 -0.69 -11.58
C ASN A 139 -8.39 -0.27 -10.39
N ASN A 140 -8.83 -1.22 -9.55
CA ASN A 140 -9.70 -0.95 -8.41
C ASN A 140 -9.00 -1.05 -7.05
N ILE A 141 -9.55 -0.31 -6.08
CA ILE A 141 -9.37 -0.58 -4.66
C ILE A 141 -10.58 -1.37 -4.18
N ASP A 142 -10.35 -2.59 -3.71
CA ASP A 142 -11.38 -3.50 -3.24
C ASP A 142 -11.30 -3.67 -1.72
N THR A 143 -12.40 -3.44 -0.99
CA THR A 143 -12.47 -3.68 0.46
C THR A 143 -13.17 -5.00 0.75
N PHE A 144 -12.66 -5.78 1.70
CA PHE A 144 -13.19 -7.11 2.04
C PHE A 144 -13.56 -7.19 3.53
N GLY A 145 -14.86 -7.30 3.79
CA GLY A 145 -15.46 -7.26 5.12
C GLY A 145 -15.23 -5.93 5.83
N ALA A 146 -15.34 -5.94 7.15
CA ALA A 146 -15.13 -4.76 7.99
C ALA A 146 -13.65 -4.35 8.01
N VAL A 147 -13.40 -3.10 7.63
CA VAL A 147 -12.07 -2.51 7.57
C VAL A 147 -11.99 -1.32 8.52
N GLN A 148 -11.11 -1.42 9.53
CA GLN A 148 -10.84 -0.34 10.49
C GLN A 148 -9.38 0.09 10.35
N PHE A 149 -9.11 1.28 9.81
CA PHE A 149 -7.75 1.82 9.80
C PHE A 149 -7.69 3.34 9.76
N GLY A 150 -6.48 3.84 9.96
CA GLY A 150 -6.16 5.26 9.92
C GLY A 150 -6.17 5.92 11.30
N ASN A 151 -6.01 7.23 11.31
CA ASN A 151 -5.91 8.04 12.52
C ASN A 151 -6.25 9.50 12.22
N ASN A 152 -6.46 10.32 13.27
CA ASN A 152 -6.88 11.72 13.13
C ASN A 152 -5.78 12.68 12.60
N LYS A 153 -4.59 12.18 12.30
CA LYS A 153 -3.48 12.91 11.68
C LYS A 153 -3.19 12.43 10.26
N LEU A 154 -3.88 11.39 9.79
CA LEU A 154 -3.63 10.78 8.49
C LEU A 154 -4.17 11.65 7.36
N ASP A 155 -3.31 11.99 6.41
CA ASP A 155 -3.70 12.45 5.08
C ASP A 155 -3.78 11.23 4.15
N LEU A 156 -4.99 10.83 3.79
CA LEU A 156 -5.25 9.67 2.95
C LEU A 156 -5.58 10.10 1.53
N THR A 157 -4.87 9.54 0.55
CA THR A 157 -5.19 9.66 -0.87
C THR A 157 -5.47 8.28 -1.44
N MET A 158 -6.59 8.12 -2.13
CA MET A 158 -6.92 6.94 -2.92
C MET A 158 -7.09 7.35 -4.38
N ASN A 159 -6.22 6.82 -5.24
CA ASN A 159 -6.26 7.01 -6.68
C ASN A 159 -6.61 5.66 -7.31
N ALA A 160 -7.78 5.55 -7.93
CA ALA A 160 -8.27 4.29 -8.50
C ALA A 160 -9.39 4.53 -9.51
N ALA A 161 -9.62 3.58 -10.43
CA ALA A 161 -10.77 3.61 -11.33
C ALA A 161 -12.09 3.42 -10.58
N GLY A 162 -12.07 2.73 -9.43
CA GLY A 162 -13.22 2.54 -8.57
C GLY A 162 -12.85 2.01 -7.18
N ILE A 163 -13.80 2.14 -6.25
CA ILE A 163 -13.78 1.49 -4.94
C ILE A 163 -14.96 0.54 -4.85
N ALA A 164 -14.71 -0.75 -4.58
CA ALA A 164 -15.75 -1.75 -4.45
C ALA A 164 -15.69 -2.50 -3.12
N GLY A 165 -16.87 -2.71 -2.52
CA GLY A 165 -17.04 -3.48 -1.30
C GLY A 165 -17.38 -4.94 -1.61
N HIS A 166 -16.69 -5.86 -0.95
CA HIS A 166 -16.87 -7.30 -1.06
C HIS A 166 -17.03 -7.91 0.32
N LEU A 167 -17.68 -9.07 0.37
CA LEU A 167 -17.72 -9.89 1.58
C LEU A 167 -16.30 -10.42 1.87
N ALA A 168 -15.92 -10.45 3.14
CA ALA A 168 -14.68 -11.12 3.54
C ALA A 168 -14.78 -12.64 3.36
N LYS A 169 -13.64 -13.31 3.49
CA LYS A 169 -13.57 -14.77 3.51
C LYS A 169 -14.52 -15.34 4.58
N GLY A 170 -15.49 -16.14 4.14
CA GLY A 170 -16.45 -16.83 5.01
C GLY A 170 -17.64 -15.97 5.45
N GLU A 171 -17.71 -14.71 5.02
CA GLU A 171 -18.90 -13.89 5.24
C GLU A 171 -19.99 -14.24 4.21
N THR A 172 -21.24 -14.14 4.66
CA THR A 172 -22.43 -14.25 3.81
C THR A 172 -23.19 -12.93 3.88
N LEU A 173 -24.04 -12.66 2.89
CA LEU A 173 -24.90 -11.49 2.91
C LEU A 173 -25.71 -11.47 4.20
N ALA A 174 -25.65 -10.34 4.90
CA ALA A 174 -26.40 -10.15 6.12
C ALA A 174 -27.90 -10.32 5.82
N SER A 175 -28.63 -11.05 6.67
CA SER A 175 -30.08 -11.16 6.56
C SER A 175 -30.72 -9.78 6.71
N ILE A 176 -31.88 -9.59 6.08
CA ILE A 176 -32.65 -8.35 6.20
C ILE A 176 -32.92 -8.09 7.69
N GLY A 177 -32.40 -6.98 8.22
CA GLY A 177 -32.51 -6.59 9.64
C GLY A 177 -31.24 -6.76 10.49
N ALA A 178 -30.17 -7.36 9.96
CA ALA A 178 -28.88 -7.40 10.64
C ALA A 178 -28.19 -6.01 10.60
N SER A 179 -27.52 -5.64 11.70
CA SER A 179 -26.71 -4.43 11.74
C SER A 179 -25.42 -4.67 10.94
N PRO A 180 -25.17 -3.92 9.85
CA PRO A 180 -23.95 -4.09 9.07
C PRO A 180 -22.74 -3.67 9.92
N VAL A 181 -21.70 -4.51 9.93
CA VAL A 181 -20.40 -4.08 10.48
C VAL A 181 -19.82 -3.09 9.48
N SER A 182 -19.68 -1.84 9.91
CA SER A 182 -19.20 -0.77 9.04
C SER A 182 -17.68 -0.81 8.91
N SER A 183 -17.19 -0.53 7.71
CA SER A 183 -15.80 -0.16 7.50
C SER A 183 -15.62 1.31 7.87
N VAL A 184 -14.67 1.60 8.76
CA VAL A 184 -14.33 2.94 9.24
C VAL A 184 -12.90 3.26 8.85
N ILE A 185 -12.79 4.30 8.02
CA ILE A 185 -11.52 4.90 7.64
C ILE A 185 -11.41 6.22 8.38
N THR A 186 -10.42 6.35 9.26
CA THR A 186 -10.17 7.60 9.99
C THR A 186 -9.03 8.35 9.32
N ALA A 187 -9.31 9.56 8.82
CA ALA A 187 -8.31 10.43 8.25
C ALA A 187 -8.60 11.89 8.62
N LYS A 188 -7.55 12.68 8.77
CA LYS A 188 -7.66 14.15 8.87
C LYS A 188 -8.18 14.71 7.55
N ASN A 189 -7.56 14.28 6.45
CA ASN A 189 -7.95 14.64 5.09
C ASN A 189 -8.12 13.36 4.29
N PHE A 190 -9.21 13.27 3.53
CA PHE A 190 -9.44 12.19 2.58
C PHE A 190 -9.57 12.77 1.18
N THR A 191 -8.71 12.31 0.28
CA THR A 191 -8.70 12.68 -1.13
C THR A 191 -8.97 11.46 -1.98
N PHE A 192 -9.89 11.58 -2.92
CA PHE A 192 -10.17 10.57 -3.95
C PHE A 192 -9.89 11.18 -5.33
N LYS A 193 -9.17 10.45 -6.20
CA LYS A 193 -8.87 10.88 -7.57
C LYS A 193 -9.01 9.76 -8.58
#